data_AF-A0A3D4KU68-F1
#
_entry.id   AF-A0A3D4KU68-F1
#
_cell.length_a   1.000
_cell.length_b   1.000
_cell.length_c   1.000
_cell.angle_alpha   90.00
_cell.angle_beta   90.00
_cell.angle_gamma   90.00
#
_symmetry.space_group_name_H-M   'P 1'
#
loop_
_entity.id
_entity.type
_entity.pdbx_description
1 polymer ?
#
loop_
_entity_poly.entity_id
_entity_poly.type
_entity_poly.pdbx_seq_one_letter_code
_entity_poly.pdbx_strand_id
1 'polypeptide(L)'
;MNLSPLQKARYEYTPKLPGMLRNGIAEICVKDGAATQSVADQDKIKALFPNTYGKNEITFEKGANTSTAKKQVVGVILSGGQAPGGH
;
A
#
# COMPACT_ATOMS: atom_id res chain seq x y z
N MET A 1 9.03 -30.69 4.44
CA MET A 1 9.92 -29.81 5.22
C MET A 1 9.59 -29.97 6.69
N ASN A 2 10.58 -30.19 7.55
CA ASN A 2 10.36 -30.23 9.00
C ASN A 2 10.53 -28.81 9.54
N LEU A 3 9.43 -28.17 9.96
CA LEU A 3 9.46 -26.85 10.61
C LEU A 3 10.01 -26.98 12.03
N SER A 4 10.91 -26.08 12.42
CA SER A 4 11.39 -26.02 13.80
C SER A 4 10.26 -25.60 14.75
N PRO A 5 10.32 -25.96 16.06
CA PRO A 5 9.33 -25.49 17.03
C PRO A 5 9.16 -23.97 17.05
N LEU A 6 10.27 -23.22 16.89
CA LEU A 6 10.25 -21.75 16.81
C LEU A 6 9.52 -21.25 15.56
N GLN A 7 9.73 -21.88 14.40
CA GLN A 7 9.03 -21.51 13.17
C GLN A 7 7.52 -21.73 13.29
N LYS A 8 7.11 -22.85 13.89
CA LYS A 8 5.69 -23.13 14.15
C LYS A 8 5.06 -22.05 15.03
N ALA A 9 5.69 -21.74 16.17
CA ALA A 9 5.22 -20.69 17.06
C ALA A 9 5.21 -19.30 16.39
N ARG A 10 6.17 -19.02 15.48
CA ARG A 10 6.20 -17.74 14.76
C ARG A 10 5.07 -17.61 13.74
N TYR A 11 4.63 -18.70 13.11
CA TYR A 11 3.50 -18.68 12.17
C TYR A 11 2.15 -18.43 12.84
N GLU A 12 2.05 -18.61 14.17
CA GLU A 12 0.85 -18.26 14.93
C GLU A 12 0.72 -16.75 15.17
N TYR A 13 1.79 -15.98 14.97
CA TYR A 13 1.75 -14.53 15.13
C TYR A 13 0.84 -13.88 14.08
N THR A 14 -0.20 -13.18 14.55
CA THR A 14 -1.04 -12.34 13.70
C THR A 14 -0.47 -10.91 13.65
N PRO A 15 -0.05 -10.39 12.48
CA PRO A 15 0.43 -9.03 12.35
C PRO A 15 -0.62 -7.99 12.77
N LYS A 16 -0.16 -6.94 13.46
CA LYS A 16 -1.04 -5.85 13.91
C LYS A 16 -1.44 -4.99 12.71
N LEU A 17 -2.74 -4.87 12.45
CA LEU A 17 -3.27 -3.97 11.44
C LEU A 17 -3.55 -2.56 12.03
N PRO A 18 -3.30 -1.49 11.25
CA PRO A 18 -3.83 -0.16 11.54
C PRO A 18 -5.34 -0.22 11.78
N GLY A 19 -5.85 0.59 12.73
CA GLY A 19 -7.25 0.55 13.15
C GLY A 19 -8.24 0.65 11.98
N MET A 20 -7.92 1.48 10.99
CA MET A 20 -8.74 1.69 9.79
C MET A 20 -8.92 0.47 8.90
N LEU A 21 -7.99 -0.49 8.91
CA LEU A 21 -8.06 -1.69 8.05
C LEU A 21 -8.80 -2.86 8.72
N ARG A 22 -9.07 -2.75 10.04
CA ARG A 22 -9.60 -3.88 10.84
C ARG A 22 -11.03 -4.28 10.44
N ASN A 23 -11.82 -3.34 9.94
CA ASN A 23 -13.20 -3.58 9.51
C ASN A 23 -13.31 -3.88 8.01
N GLY A 24 -12.18 -4.09 7.33
CA GLY A 24 -12.13 -4.31 5.89
C GLY A 24 -12.29 -3.03 5.07
N ILE A 25 -12.12 -3.18 3.75
CA ILE A 25 -12.01 -2.04 2.82
C ILE A 25 -13.34 -1.35 2.51
N ALA A 26 -14.48 -1.94 2.88
CA ALA A 26 -15.81 -1.37 2.62
C ALA A 26 -16.10 -0.13 3.51
N GLU A 27 -15.45 -0.06 4.69
CA GLU A 27 -15.59 1.03 5.67
C GLU A 27 -14.45 2.05 5.59
N ILE A 28 -13.78 2.14 4.43
CA ILE A 28 -12.71 3.09 4.18
C ILE A 28 -13.10 4.01 3.02
N CYS A 29 -12.98 5.33 3.24
CA CYS A 29 -13.02 6.34 2.19
C CYS A 29 -11.64 6.98 1.98
N VAL A 30 -11.51 7.66 0.85
CA VAL A 30 -10.31 8.38 0.43
C VAL A 30 -10.51 9.87 0.70
N LYS A 31 -9.52 10.49 1.35
CA LYS A 31 -9.39 11.94 1.46
C LYS A 31 -8.18 12.41 0.68
N ASP A 32 -8.45 13.20 -0.35
CA ASP A 32 -7.42 13.88 -1.13
C ASP A 32 -6.75 14.98 -0.30
N GLY A 33 -5.43 14.92 -0.25
CA GLY A 33 -4.55 15.95 0.29
C GLY A 33 -4.04 16.89 -0.81
N ALA A 34 -2.92 17.55 -0.53
CA ALA A 34 -2.29 18.48 -1.46
C ALA A 34 -1.63 17.75 -2.63
N ALA A 35 -1.52 18.44 -3.78
CA ALA A 35 -0.73 17.98 -4.91
C ALA A 35 0.75 17.86 -4.51
N THR A 36 1.38 16.75 -4.91
CA THR A 36 2.79 16.51 -4.62
C THR A 36 3.71 17.24 -5.60
N GLN A 37 5.00 17.32 -5.26
CA GLN A 37 6.04 17.79 -6.17
C GLN A 37 7.32 16.99 -5.98
N SER A 38 8.15 16.96 -7.02
CA SER A 38 9.50 16.43 -6.91
C SER A 38 10.35 17.30 -5.99
N VAL A 39 11.31 16.67 -5.30
CA VAL A 39 12.26 17.37 -4.42
C VAL A 39 13.15 18.33 -5.21
N ALA A 40 13.46 18.01 -6.47
CA ALA A 40 14.26 18.83 -7.38
C ALA A 40 13.87 18.59 -8.85
N ASP A 41 14.33 19.47 -9.75
CA ASP A 41 14.14 19.38 -11.21
C ASP A 41 12.66 19.37 -11.67
N GLN A 42 11.81 20.18 -11.04
CA GLN A 42 10.35 20.14 -11.21
C GLN A 42 9.91 20.18 -12.68
N ASP A 43 10.48 21.07 -13.49
CA ASP A 43 10.11 21.21 -14.90
C ASP A 43 10.49 19.96 -15.72
N LYS A 44 11.68 19.40 -15.50
CA LYS A 44 12.14 18.20 -16.21
C LYS A 44 11.32 16.98 -15.80
N ILE A 45 11.11 16.78 -14.51
CA ILE A 45 10.36 15.62 -14.00
C ILE A 45 8.89 15.71 -14.44
N LYS A 46 8.28 16.91 -14.42
CA LYS A 46 6.93 17.12 -14.93
C LYS A 46 6.82 16.78 -16.42
N ALA A 47 7.81 17.17 -17.23
CA ALA A 47 7.85 16.84 -18.65
C ALA A 47 7.98 15.32 -18.91
N LEU A 48 8.74 14.60 -18.09
CA LEU A 48 8.93 13.15 -18.20
C LEU A 48 7.69 12.34 -17.77
N PHE A 49 6.91 12.86 -16.81
CA PHE A 49 5.77 12.14 -16.21
C PHE A 49 4.44 12.89 -16.37
N PRO A 50 3.99 13.18 -17.60
CA PRO A 50 2.84 14.05 -17.85
C PRO A 50 1.52 13.51 -17.26
N ASN A 51 1.40 12.19 -17.07
CA ASN A 51 0.17 11.54 -16.60
C ASN A 51 0.14 11.27 -15.10
N THR A 52 1.26 11.48 -14.39
CA THR A 52 1.40 11.07 -12.99
C THR A 52 2.07 12.10 -12.09
N TYR A 53 2.75 13.10 -12.65
CA TYR A 53 3.36 14.16 -11.86
C TYR A 53 2.31 14.96 -11.09
N GLY A 54 2.57 15.19 -9.80
CA GLY A 54 1.73 16.05 -8.96
C GLY A 54 0.40 15.44 -8.53
N LYS A 55 0.25 14.11 -8.56
CA LYS A 55 -0.88 13.44 -7.92
C LYS A 55 -0.98 13.83 -6.43
N ASN A 56 -2.20 13.86 -5.92
CA ASN A 56 -2.47 14.24 -4.54
C ASN A 56 -1.94 13.18 -3.57
N GLU A 57 -1.57 13.63 -2.38
CA GLU A 57 -1.43 12.75 -1.22
C GLU A 57 -2.80 12.13 -0.87
N ILE A 58 -2.81 10.87 -0.46
CA ILE A 58 -4.04 10.15 -0.11
C ILE A 58 -3.99 9.75 1.36
N THR A 59 -5.01 10.17 2.11
CA THR A 59 -5.27 9.67 3.46
C THR A 59 -6.51 8.79 3.44
N PHE A 60 -6.44 7.64 4.10
CA PHE A 60 -7.62 6.81 4.34
C PHE A 60 -8.32 7.26 5.62
N GLU A 61 -9.64 7.35 5.58
CA GLU A 61 -10.47 7.67 6.75
C GLU A 61 -11.64 6.68 6.84
N LYS A 62 -12.31 6.63 8.00
CA LYS A 62 -13.50 5.81 8.15
C LYS A 62 -14.62 6.40 7.30
N GLY A 63 -15.21 5.60 6.41
CA GLY A 63 -16.30 6.05 5.55
C GLY A 63 -16.70 4.99 4.53
N ALA A 64 -17.78 5.22 3.77
CA ALA A 64 -18.21 4.26 2.77
C ALA A 64 -17.25 4.24 1.57
N ASN A 65 -16.78 3.06 1.19
CA ASN A 65 -16.02 2.89 -0.03
C ASN A 65 -16.94 3.02 -1.25
N THR A 66 -16.61 3.94 -2.15
CA THR A 66 -17.40 4.23 -3.37
C THR A 66 -16.92 3.44 -4.58
N SER A 67 -15.83 2.68 -4.45
CA SER A 67 -15.28 1.88 -5.54
C SER A 67 -16.09 0.60 -5.75
N THR A 68 -16.35 0.27 -7.01
CA THR A 68 -17.02 -0.98 -7.37
C THR A 68 -16.15 -2.18 -7.02
N ALA A 69 -16.72 -3.16 -6.31
CA ALA A 69 -16.04 -4.42 -6.01
C ALA A 69 -15.81 -5.20 -7.31
N LYS A 70 -14.54 -5.50 -7.62
CA LYS A 70 -14.14 -6.27 -8.80
C LYS A 70 -13.05 -7.25 -8.42
N LYS A 71 -13.10 -8.47 -8.96
CA LYS A 71 -12.02 -9.45 -8.83
C LYS A 71 -10.74 -8.86 -9.40
N GLN A 72 -9.68 -8.85 -8.60
CA GLN A 72 -8.34 -8.40 -9.02
C GLN A 72 -7.45 -9.62 -9.28
N VAL A 73 -6.68 -9.58 -10.37
CA VAL A 73 -5.55 -10.49 -10.60
C VAL A 73 -4.29 -9.65 -10.42
N VAL A 74 -3.49 -9.99 -9.42
CA VAL A 74 -2.36 -9.16 -8.97
C VAL A 74 -1.04 -9.90 -9.20
N GLY A 75 -0.09 -9.25 -9.88
CA GLY A 75 1.30 -9.68 -9.95
C GLY A 75 2.13 -9.00 -8.86
N VAL A 76 3.00 -9.76 -8.20
CA VAL A 76 3.91 -9.25 -7.16
C VAL A 76 5.34 -9.53 -7.59
N ILE A 77 6.21 -8.51 -7.50
CA ILE A 77 7.65 -8.61 -7.81
C ILE A 77 8.43 -8.20 -6.55
N LEU A 78 9.33 -9.06 -6.09
CA LEU A 78 10.33 -8.74 -5.06
C LEU A 78 11.63 -8.36 -5.77
N SER A 79 12.08 -7.11 -5.61
CA SER A 79 13.24 -6.57 -6.34
C SER A 79 14.36 -6.12 -5.39
N GLY A 80 15.61 -6.18 -5.88
CA GLY A 80 16.79 -5.82 -5.10
C GLY A 80 17.28 -6.94 -4.17
N GLY A 81 17.99 -6.56 -3.10
CA GLY A 81 18.48 -7.48 -2.10
C GLY A 81 17.38 -7.92 -1.12
N GLN A 82 17.57 -9.09 -0.49
CA GLN A 82 16.61 -9.62 0.48
C GLN A 82 16.50 -8.73 1.73
N ALA A 83 15.26 -8.56 2.23
CA ALA A 83 14.97 -7.90 3.49
C ALA A 83 13.97 -8.74 4.32
N PRO A 84 14.21 -8.94 5.63
CA PRO A 84 13.25 -9.64 6.50
C PRO A 84 11.89 -8.94 6.52
N GLY A 85 10.82 -9.70 6.27
CA GLY A 85 9.44 -9.20 6.24
C GLY A 85 8.82 -9.03 4.85
N GLY A 86 9.54 -9.40 3.78
CA GLY A 86 9.00 -9.40 2.41
C GLY A 86 8.06 -10.57 2.06
N HIS A 87 8.08 -11.65 2.86
CA HIS A 87 7.10 -12.75 2.79
C HIS A 87 5.83 -12.36 3.55
#